data_AF-A0A6L8A933-F1
#
_entry.id   AF-A0A6L8A933-F1
#
_cell.length_a   1.000
_cell.length_b   1.000
_cell.length_c   1.000
_cell.angle_alpha   90.00
_cell.angle_beta   90.00
_cell.angle_gamma   90.00
#
_symmetry.space_group_name_H-M   'P 1'
#
loop_
_entity.id
_entity.type
_entity.pdbx_description
1 polymer ?
#
loop_
_entity_poly.entity_id
_entity_poly.type
_entity_poly.pdbx_seq_one_letter_code
_entity_poly.pdbx_strand_id
1 'polypeptide(L)'
;MLSQEELARAQGRVSVGTELHALCLQGQHLDETLLDAHEQRCRQDHGERLEILHSMGRQSDPHLHHYLEGQLERLKLVRTALQRGRDPGLNSWCAGE
;
A
#
# COMPACT_ATOMS: atom_id res chain seq x y z
N MET A 1 -27.51 -3.91 -0.84
CA MET A 1 -26.96 -2.57 -0.54
C MET A 1 -25.62 -2.81 0.12
N LEU A 2 -24.53 -2.28 -0.44
CA LEU A 2 -23.23 -2.34 0.23
C LEU A 2 -23.27 -1.47 1.48
N SER A 3 -22.70 -1.98 2.57
CA SER A 3 -22.47 -1.20 3.78
C SER A 3 -21.49 -0.04 3.49
N GLN A 4 -21.60 1.04 4.27
CA GLN A 4 -20.69 2.18 4.17
C GLN A 4 -19.23 1.77 4.36
N GLU A 5 -19.01 0.69 5.11
CA GLU A 5 -17.70 0.08 5.38
C GLU A 5 -17.13 -0.63 4.13
N GLU A 6 -17.95 -1.37 3.39
CA GLU A 6 -17.55 -1.96 2.10
C GLU A 6 -17.24 -0.89 1.05
N LEU A 7 -18.01 0.20 1.04
CA LEU A 7 -17.77 1.35 0.16
C LEU A 7 -16.45 2.07 0.50
N ALA A 8 -16.16 2.27 1.79
CA ALA A 8 -14.89 2.84 2.23
C ALA A 8 -13.69 1.94 1.87
N ARG A 9 -13.83 0.61 2.05
CA ARG A 9 -12.82 -0.37 1.61
C ARG A 9 -12.61 -0.34 0.08
N ALA A 10 -13.69 -0.21 -0.69
CA ALA A 10 -13.64 -0.11 -2.14
C ALA A 10 -12.93 1.17 -2.64
N GLN A 11 -13.02 2.28 -1.90
CA GLN A 11 -12.40 3.56 -2.27
C GLN A 11 -10.87 3.59 -2.10
N GLY A 12 -10.31 2.63 -1.37
CA GLY A 12 -8.86 2.45 -1.24
C GLY A 12 -8.28 3.16 -0.02
N ARG A 13 -7.26 2.53 0.58
CA ARG A 13 -6.52 3.07 1.72
C ARG A 13 -5.34 3.92 1.27
N VAL A 14 -4.75 4.61 2.25
CA VAL A 14 -3.53 5.39 2.15
C VAL A 14 -2.42 4.56 1.49
N SER A 15 -1.61 5.17 0.63
CA SER A 15 -0.54 4.45 -0.07
C SER A 15 0.50 3.90 0.93
N VAL A 16 1.10 2.75 0.62
CA VAL A 16 2.19 2.13 1.38
C VAL A 16 3.29 3.16 1.66
N GLY A 17 3.62 4.00 0.68
CA GLY A 17 4.64 5.02 0.88
C GLY A 17 4.26 6.10 1.88
N THR A 18 3.00 6.50 1.91
CA THR A 18 2.50 7.44 2.92
C THR A 18 2.47 6.81 4.31
N GLU A 19 2.08 5.53 4.42
CA GLU A 19 2.08 4.82 5.71
C GLU A 19 3.51 4.64 6.25
N LEU A 20 4.44 4.14 5.42
CA LEU A 20 5.84 3.96 5.81
C LEU A 20 6.51 5.30 6.17
N HIS A 21 6.22 6.37 5.43
CA HIS A 21 6.70 7.70 5.78
C HIS A 21 6.17 8.17 7.14
N ALA A 22 4.87 7.98 7.42
CA ALA A 22 4.30 8.34 8.72
C ALA A 22 4.97 7.58 9.87
N LEU A 23 5.31 6.30 9.67
CA LEU A 23 6.05 5.50 10.65
C LEU A 23 7.46 6.06 10.88
N CYS A 24 8.17 6.45 9.82
CA CYS A 24 9.47 7.11 9.93
C CYS A 24 9.39 8.44 10.70
N LEU A 25 8.38 9.26 10.44
CA LEU A 25 8.17 10.53 11.18
C LEU A 25 7.89 10.30 12.67
N GLN A 26 7.29 9.16 13.02
CA GLN A 26 7.08 8.74 14.41
C GLN A 26 8.33 8.17 15.07
N GLY A 27 9.48 8.14 14.36
CA GLY A 27 10.72 7.56 14.84
C GLY A 27 10.69 6.02 14.90
N GLN A 28 9.72 5.38 14.25
CA GLN A 28 9.69 3.92 14.16
C GLN A 28 10.74 3.44 13.17
N HIS A 29 11.48 2.41 13.58
CA HIS A 29 12.42 1.72 12.72
C HIS A 29 11.64 0.81 11.76
N LEU A 30 11.93 0.93 10.47
CA LEU A 30 11.39 0.01 9.48
C LEU A 30 12.23 -1.25 9.48
N ASP A 31 11.63 -2.37 9.85
CA ASP A 31 12.24 -3.70 9.78
C ASP A 31 11.51 -4.60 8.78
N GLU A 32 12.10 -5.77 8.53
CA GLU A 32 11.57 -6.74 7.56
C GLU A 32 10.17 -7.24 7.96
N THR A 33 9.91 -7.41 9.26
CA THR A 33 8.59 -7.87 9.75
C THR A 33 7.50 -6.85 9.45
N LEU A 34 7.80 -5.57 9.64
CA LEU A 34 6.88 -4.48 9.32
C LEU A 34 6.63 -4.39 7.82
N LEU A 35 7.68 -4.51 7.00
CA LEU A 35 7.54 -4.50 5.54
C LEU A 35 6.70 -5.68 5.06
N ASP A 36 6.92 -6.88 5.59
CA ASP A 36 6.14 -8.08 5.26
C ASP A 36 4.66 -7.93 5.64
N ALA A 37 4.40 -7.37 6.83
CA ALA A 37 3.04 -7.07 7.27
C ALA A 37 2.34 -6.06 6.33
N HIS A 38 3.07 -5.05 5.84
CA HIS A 38 2.56 -4.12 4.84
C HIS A 38 2.31 -4.81 3.48
N GLU A 39 3.20 -5.69 3.04
CA GLU A 39 3.03 -6.45 1.80
C GLU A 39 1.74 -7.27 1.85
N GLN A 40 1.57 -8.02 2.93
CA GLN A 40 0.43 -8.89 3.14
C GLN A 40 -0.87 -8.09 3.19
N ARG A 41 -0.88 -6.98 3.94
CA ARG A 41 -2.03 -6.07 4.01
C ARG A 41 -2.38 -5.49 2.64
N CYS A 42 -1.39 -5.10 1.83
CA CYS A 42 -1.63 -4.55 0.51
C CYS A 42 -2.28 -5.57 -0.44
N ARG A 43 -1.81 -6.82 -0.40
CA ARG A 43 -2.40 -7.93 -1.17
C ARG A 43 -3.83 -8.26 -0.69
N GLN A 44 -4.05 -8.27 0.63
CA GLN A 44 -5.37 -8.51 1.21
C GLN A 44 -6.37 -7.42 0.82
N ASP A 45 -6.01 -6.14 1.02
CA ASP A 45 -6.86 -5.01 0.66
C ASP A 45 -7.19 -5.01 -0.84
N HIS A 46 -6.25 -5.42 -1.70
CA HIS A 46 -6.52 -5.60 -3.13
C HIS A 46 -7.52 -6.73 -3.41
N GLY A 47 -7.36 -7.89 -2.76
CA GLY A 47 -8.28 -9.02 -2.87
C GLY A 47 -9.70 -8.65 -2.43
N GLU A 48 -9.85 -8.02 -1.27
CA GLU A 48 -11.14 -7.55 -0.75
C GLU A 48 -11.82 -6.56 -1.72
N ARG A 49 -11.05 -5.65 -2.34
CA ARG A 49 -11.58 -4.71 -3.34
C ARG A 49 -12.07 -5.42 -4.59
N LEU A 50 -11.35 -6.43 -5.07
CA LEU A 50 -11.79 -7.24 -6.22
C LEU A 50 -13.07 -8.00 -5.90
N GLU A 51 -13.19 -8.59 -4.71
CA GLU A 51 -14.40 -9.30 -4.27
C GLU A 51 -15.62 -8.37 -4.21
N ILE A 52 -15.44 -7.15 -3.69
CA ILE A 52 -16.50 -6.13 -3.65
C ILE A 52 -16.91 -5.70 -5.07
N LEU A 53 -15.96 -5.44 -5.97
CA LEU A 53 -16.25 -5.08 -7.37
C LEU A 53 -16.99 -6.23 -8.10
N HIS A 54 -16.53 -7.46 -7.92
CA HIS A 54 -17.14 -8.64 -8.51
C HIS A 54 -18.56 -8.86 -7.98
N SER A 55 -18.80 -8.66 -6.68
CA SER A 55 -20.12 -8.79 -6.05
C SER A 55 -21.12 -7.72 -6.55
N MET A 56 -20.62 -6.59 -7.03
CA MET A 56 -21.43 -5.56 -7.70
C MET A 56 -21.69 -5.83 -9.19
N GLY A 57 -21.16 -6.93 -9.74
CA GLY A 57 -21.22 -7.21 -11.18
C GLY A 57 -20.41 -6.19 -12.02
N ARG A 58 -19.44 -5.50 -11.40
CA ARG A 58 -18.56 -4.56 -12.08
C ARG A 58 -17.31 -5.28 -12.57
N GLN A 59 -16.82 -4.90 -13.75
CA GLN A 59 -15.50 -5.32 -14.18
C GLN A 59 -14.42 -4.68 -13.29
N SER A 60 -13.38 -5.45 -12.97
CA SER A 60 -12.22 -4.98 -12.25
C SER A 60 -11.55 -3.86 -13.04
N ASP A 61 -11.34 -2.71 -12.40
CA ASP A 61 -10.63 -1.58 -12.99
C ASP A 61 -9.15 -1.96 -13.18
N PRO A 62 -8.57 -1.90 -14.38
CA PRO A 62 -7.14 -2.15 -14.60
C PRO A 62 -6.24 -1.25 -13.74
N HIS A 63 -6.68 -0.05 -13.38
CA HIS A 63 -5.95 0.82 -12.45
C HIS A 63 -5.82 0.23 -11.04
N LEU A 64 -6.74 -0.65 -10.62
CA LEU A 64 -6.67 -1.32 -9.32
C LEU A 64 -5.48 -2.28 -9.25
N HIS A 65 -5.21 -2.99 -10.34
CA HIS A 65 -4.06 -3.88 -10.45
C HIS A 65 -2.74 -3.09 -10.53
N HIS A 66 -2.69 -2.05 -11.38
CA HIS A 66 -1.50 -1.18 -11.45
C HIS A 66 -1.20 -0.46 -10.15
N TYR A 67 -2.23 -0.11 -9.37
CA TYR A 67 -2.04 0.43 -8.04
C TYR A 67 -1.32 -0.56 -7.12
N LEU A 68 -1.77 -1.82 -7.06
CA LEU A 68 -1.11 -2.86 -6.26
C LEU A 68 0.35 -3.06 -6.71
N GLU A 69 0.58 -3.20 -8.01
CA GLU A 69 1.93 -3.36 -8.57
C GLU A 69 2.85 -2.20 -8.15
N GLY A 70 2.34 -0.96 -8.23
CA GLY A 70 3.06 0.23 -7.78
C GLY A 70 3.36 0.23 -6.27
N GLN A 71 2.44 -0.27 -5.44
CA GLN A 71 2.67 -0.39 -3.99
C GLN A 71 3.73 -1.44 -3.67
N LEU A 72 3.65 -2.61 -4.31
CA LEU A 72 4.59 -3.72 -4.09
C LEU A 72 6.01 -3.36 -4.57
N GLU A 73 6.14 -2.68 -5.72
CA GLU A 73 7.43 -2.23 -6.21
C GLU A 73 8.06 -1.18 -5.27
N ARG A 74 7.26 -0.24 -4.75
CA ARG A 74 7.74 0.71 -3.73
C ARG A 74 8.24 0.00 -2.48
N LEU A 75 7.50 -0.99 -1.98
CA LEU A 75 7.90 -1.76 -0.81
C LEU A 75 9.23 -2.50 -1.04
N LYS A 76 9.40 -3.08 -2.23
CA LYS A 76 10.64 -3.74 -2.65
C LYS A 76 11.83 -2.79 -2.71
N LEU A 77 11.63 -1.57 -3.20
CA LEU A 77 12.66 -0.52 -3.20
C LEU A 77 13.08 -0.14 -1.78
N VAL A 78 12.12 0.04 -0.87
CA VAL A 78 12.39 0.30 0.55
C VAL A 78 13.16 -0.86 1.17
N ARG A 79 12.72 -2.10 0.97
CA ARG A 79 13.39 -3.32 1.46
C ARG A 79 14.85 -3.36 0.98
N THR A 80 15.07 -3.12 -0.31
CA THR A 80 16.40 -3.12 -0.93
C THR A 80 17.31 -2.04 -0.35
N ALA A 81 16.77 -0.84 -0.09
CA ALA A 81 17.54 0.25 0.51
C ALA A 81 17.97 -0.09 1.95
N LEU A 82 17.04 -0.58 2.77
CA LEU A 82 17.32 -0.98 4.16
C LEU A 82 18.36 -2.11 4.24
N GLN A 83 18.23 -3.14 3.40
CA GLN A 83 19.21 -4.24 3.31
C GLN A 83 20.62 -3.76 2.95
N ARG A 84 20.74 -2.63 2.24
CA ARG A 84 22.02 -2.00 1.87
C ARG A 84 22.49 -0.96 2.88
N GLY A 85 21.78 -0.77 3.99
CA GLY A 85 22.05 0.29 4.97
C GLY A 85 21.90 1.70 4.38
N ARG A 86 21.06 1.87 3.36
CA ARG A 86 20.80 3.15 2.69
C ARG A 86 19.46 3.72 3.14
N ASP A 87 19.35 5.05 3.10
CA ASP A 87 18.08 5.73 3.29
C ASP A 87 17.10 5.32 2.16
N PRO A 88 15.88 4.86 2.49
CA PRO A 88 14.89 4.45 1.51
C PRO A 88 14.23 5.63 0.75
N GLY A 89 14.62 6.88 1.03
CA GLY A 89 14.05 8.06 0.37
C GLY A 89 12.63 8.38 0.81
N LEU A 90 12.18 7.85 1.96
CA LEU A 90 10.81 8.05 2.44
C LEU A 90 10.54 9.51 2.83
N ASN A 91 11.57 10.26 3.20
CA ASN A 91 11.48 11.68 3.56
C ASN A 91 11.33 12.59 2.33
N SER A 92 11.78 12.17 1.14
CA SER A 92 11.62 12.94 -0.10
C SER A 92 10.29 12.65 -0.82
N TRP A 93 9.52 11.67 -0.37
CA TRP A 93 8.22 11.31 -0.97
C TRP A 93 7.11 12.34 -0.70
N CYS A 94 7.37 13.38 0.08
CA CYS A 94 6.50 14.57 0.22
C CYS A 94 6.90 15.75 -0.68
N ALA A 95 8.03 15.69 -1.39
CA ALA A 95 8.47 16.76 -2.30
C ALA A 95 8.12 16.40 -3.76
N GLY A 96 6.83 16.21 -4.01
CA GLY A 96 6.26 16.00 -5.33
C GLY A 96 4.98 16.83 -5.44
N GLU A 97 5.17 18.11 -5.74
CA GLU A 97 4.20 18.94 -6.46
C GLU A 97 3.82 18.28 -7.80
#